data_AF-A0AAW3ZQR3-F1
#
_entry.id   AF-A0AAW3ZQR3-F1
#
_cell.length_a   1.000
_cell.length_b   1.000
_cell.length_c   1.000
_cell.angle_alpha   90.00
_cell.angle_beta   90.00
_cell.angle_gamma   90.00
#
_symmetry.space_group_name_H-M   'P 1'
#
loop_
_entity.id
_entity.type
_entity.pdbx_description
1 polymer ?
#
loop_
_entity_poly.entity_id
_entity_poly.type
_entity_poly.pdbx_seq_one_letter_code
_entity_poly.pdbx_strand_id
1 'polypeptide(L)'
;MTYVWQSIVAILLFSVLAAGSARAEKPRLDAQEALLEHLSPTPEWQRAAQLKADQMIVLLNQSEAGMALGVLDAIDDPLIHDQAAALVLQALPEQAASPARRAYLDGVQQRPQKVWQRHEETRADWFVPVFHIHAQARALPAQWQANEWRKRWLGRYASVSAQWVDQLVQRQGEATEEYQREMRVAAEVLASLPPQLFERVYERLIDVRSLPASIALALSGRAPAESLLRQVIDHGQSSEILGAIDVLRHWADPAAERLLVELEAQSEWSSAATLALVPKWVDKPAPIVSRLADPKHRASTASAIARLPETEMLAVIERLANADKQIDQGLMLALELQGGEVAMRRAEAMLRALDQRKQP
;
A
#
# COMPACT_ATOMS: atom_id res chain seq x y z
N MET A 1 12.46 8.77 -48.61
CA MET A 1 11.30 8.08 -49.21
C MET A 1 11.46 6.56 -49.02
N THR A 2 11.46 6.07 -47.78
CA THR A 2 11.75 4.66 -47.46
C THR A 2 10.87 4.08 -46.35
N TYR A 3 9.94 4.87 -45.79
CA TYR A 3 9.06 4.45 -44.68
C TYR A 3 7.63 4.06 -45.10
N VAL A 4 7.28 4.13 -46.38
CA VAL A 4 5.92 3.78 -46.85
C VAL A 4 5.80 2.31 -47.28
N TRP A 5 6.92 1.64 -47.59
CA TRP A 5 6.90 0.25 -48.07
C TRP A 5 6.86 -0.81 -46.96
N GLN A 6 7.30 -0.50 -45.73
CA GLN A 6 7.25 -1.45 -44.62
C GLN A 6 5.83 -1.61 -44.02
N SER A 7 4.95 -0.61 -44.17
CA SER A 7 3.58 -0.68 -43.67
C SER A 7 2.65 -1.52 -44.55
N ILE A 8 2.91 -1.62 -45.85
CA ILE A 8 2.05 -2.38 -46.78
C ILE A 8 2.31 -3.89 -46.67
N VAL A 9 3.55 -4.30 -46.39
CA VAL A 9 3.90 -5.72 -46.20
C VAL A 9 3.38 -6.27 -44.87
N ALA A 10 3.34 -5.45 -43.80
CA ALA A 10 2.76 -5.84 -42.51
C ALA A 10 1.24 -6.02 -42.57
N ILE A 11 0.52 -5.20 -43.35
CA ILE A 11 -0.93 -5.29 -43.53
C ILE A 11 -1.32 -6.50 -44.38
N LEU A 12 -0.52 -6.86 -45.39
CA LEU A 12 -0.76 -8.06 -46.22
C LEU A 12 -0.43 -9.37 -45.48
N LEU A 13 0.59 -9.39 -44.60
CA LEU A 13 0.89 -10.57 -43.76
C LEU A 13 -0.16 -10.80 -42.67
N PHE A 14 -0.77 -9.75 -42.12
CA PHE A 14 -1.91 -9.88 -41.20
C PHE A 14 -3.19 -10.38 -41.89
N SER A 15 -3.40 -9.98 -43.15
CA SER A 15 -4.59 -10.37 -43.92
C SER A 15 -4.58 -11.85 -44.36
N VAL A 16 -3.39 -12.43 -44.59
CA VAL A 16 -3.25 -13.85 -44.97
C VAL A 16 -3.31 -14.78 -43.74
N LEU A 17 -2.90 -14.31 -42.54
CA LEU A 17 -3.08 -15.06 -41.29
C LEU A 17 -4.54 -15.01 -40.79
N ALA A 18 -5.29 -13.94 -41.07
CA ALA A 18 -6.72 -13.84 -40.75
C ALA A 18 -7.63 -14.65 -41.69
N ALA A 19 -7.20 -14.91 -42.92
CA ALA A 19 -7.97 -15.73 -43.88
C ALA A 19 -7.90 -17.25 -43.59
N GLY A 20 -6.97 -17.68 -42.72
CA GLY A 20 -6.82 -19.09 -42.32
C GLY A 20 -7.62 -19.51 -41.08
N SER A 21 -8.17 -18.58 -40.30
CA SER A 21 -8.91 -18.87 -39.05
C SER A 21 -10.44 -18.66 -39.15
N ALA A 22 -10.94 -18.18 -40.29
CA ALA A 22 -12.34 -17.81 -40.49
C ALA A 22 -13.34 -18.99 -40.47
N ARG A 23 -12.90 -20.24 -40.28
CA ARG A 23 -13.78 -21.41 -40.11
C ARG A 23 -13.94 -21.88 -38.67
N ALA A 24 -13.26 -21.24 -37.70
CA ALA A 24 -13.35 -21.59 -36.28
C ALA A 24 -13.76 -20.40 -35.37
N GLU A 25 -14.05 -19.23 -35.93
CA GLU A 25 -14.41 -18.03 -35.13
C GLU A 25 -15.89 -17.93 -34.79
N LYS A 26 -16.79 -18.48 -35.61
CA LYS A 26 -18.23 -18.48 -35.30
C LYS A 26 -18.57 -19.22 -34.00
N PRO A 27 -18.10 -20.46 -33.77
CA PRO A 27 -18.37 -21.14 -32.50
C PRO A 27 -17.63 -20.53 -31.30
N ARG A 28 -16.63 -19.66 -31.53
CA ARG A 28 -15.86 -18.99 -30.46
C ARG A 28 -16.50 -17.68 -30.03
N LEU A 29 -17.10 -16.95 -30.96
CA LEU A 29 -17.98 -15.80 -30.70
C LEU A 29 -19.31 -16.25 -30.09
N ASP A 30 -19.93 -17.32 -30.62
CA ASP A 30 -21.14 -17.91 -30.04
C ASP A 30 -20.87 -18.48 -28.62
N ALA A 31 -19.67 -19.02 -28.37
CA ALA A 31 -19.27 -19.48 -27.03
C ALA A 31 -18.88 -18.32 -26.08
N GLN A 32 -18.40 -17.18 -26.59
CA GLN A 32 -18.17 -15.98 -25.78
C GLN A 32 -19.47 -15.24 -25.46
N GLU A 33 -20.41 -15.17 -26.39
CA GLU A 33 -21.78 -14.69 -26.15
C GLU A 33 -22.52 -15.62 -25.18
N ALA A 34 -22.39 -16.95 -25.32
CA ALA A 34 -22.94 -17.91 -24.36
C ALA A 34 -22.25 -17.88 -22.98
N LEU A 35 -20.95 -17.53 -22.90
CA LEU A 35 -20.25 -17.31 -21.62
C LEU A 35 -20.66 -15.98 -20.97
N LEU A 36 -21.02 -14.96 -21.75
CA LEU A 36 -21.59 -13.70 -21.26
C LEU A 36 -23.07 -13.88 -20.83
N GLU A 37 -23.81 -14.81 -21.46
CA GLU A 37 -25.16 -15.22 -21.02
C GLU A 37 -25.16 -16.12 -19.77
N HIS A 38 -24.03 -16.78 -19.46
CA HIS A 38 -23.85 -17.59 -18.24
C HIS A 38 -23.19 -16.86 -17.07
N LEU A 39 -22.82 -15.59 -17.21
CA LEU A 39 -22.67 -14.70 -16.06
C LEU A 39 -24.07 -14.49 -15.50
N SER A 40 -24.36 -15.06 -14.32
CA SER A 40 -25.67 -14.99 -13.67
C SER A 40 -26.31 -13.63 -13.91
N PRO A 41 -27.53 -13.55 -14.49
CA PRO A 41 -28.13 -12.27 -14.84
C PRO A 41 -28.10 -11.42 -13.59
N THR A 42 -27.46 -10.25 -13.69
CA THR A 42 -27.42 -9.25 -12.62
C THR A 42 -28.82 -9.19 -12.03
N PRO A 43 -29.03 -9.58 -10.76
CA PRO A 43 -30.35 -9.68 -10.16
C PRO A 43 -31.18 -8.45 -10.48
N GLU A 44 -32.48 -8.60 -10.75
CA GLU A 44 -33.33 -7.49 -11.21
C GLU A 44 -33.26 -6.27 -10.27
N TRP A 45 -33.14 -6.52 -8.96
CA TRP A 45 -32.96 -5.47 -7.95
C TRP A 45 -31.64 -4.69 -8.12
N GLN A 46 -30.55 -5.33 -8.54
CA GLN A 46 -29.27 -4.66 -8.80
C GLN A 46 -29.36 -3.76 -10.03
N ARG A 47 -30.03 -4.23 -11.09
CA ARG A 47 -30.28 -3.41 -12.29
C ARG A 47 -31.15 -2.20 -11.97
N ALA A 48 -32.19 -2.39 -11.16
CA ALA A 48 -33.03 -1.30 -10.69
C ALA A 48 -32.23 -0.28 -9.85
N ALA A 49 -31.35 -0.76 -8.95
CA ALA A 49 -30.49 0.11 -8.15
C ALA A 49 -29.51 0.91 -9.03
N GLN A 50 -28.89 0.27 -10.02
CA GLN A 50 -28.01 0.93 -10.98
C GLN A 50 -28.74 2.03 -11.75
N LEU A 51 -29.94 1.74 -12.27
CA LEU A 51 -30.73 2.73 -13.02
C LEU A 51 -31.08 3.96 -12.16
N LYS A 52 -31.40 3.75 -10.87
CA LYS A 52 -31.62 4.84 -9.92
C LYS A 52 -30.34 5.61 -9.62
N ALA A 53 -29.21 4.92 -9.45
CA ALA A 53 -27.92 5.55 -9.25
C ALA A 53 -27.52 6.44 -10.45
N ASP A 54 -27.66 5.93 -11.67
CA ASP A 54 -27.37 6.66 -12.89
C ASP A 54 -28.25 7.91 -13.02
N GLN A 55 -29.56 7.78 -12.74
CA GLN A 55 -30.49 8.91 -12.71
C GLN A 55 -30.04 9.98 -11.70
N MET A 56 -29.67 9.59 -10.48
CA MET A 56 -29.17 10.51 -9.46
C MET A 56 -27.86 11.18 -9.89
N ILE A 57 -26.93 10.45 -10.51
CA ILE A 57 -25.67 11.00 -11.01
C ILE A 57 -25.92 12.07 -12.09
N VAL A 58 -26.87 11.84 -13.01
CA VAL A 58 -27.27 12.83 -14.02
C VAL A 58 -27.79 14.11 -13.35
N LEU A 59 -28.67 13.98 -12.36
CA LEU A 59 -29.21 15.12 -11.61
C LEU A 59 -28.11 15.87 -10.84
N LEU A 60 -27.16 15.16 -10.22
CA LEU A 60 -26.03 15.78 -9.53
C LEU A 60 -25.10 16.53 -10.50
N ASN A 61 -24.92 16.02 -11.72
CA ASN A 61 -24.19 16.72 -12.77
C ASN A 61 -24.90 17.99 -13.25
N GLN A 62 -26.23 18.02 -13.16
CA GLN A 62 -27.08 19.19 -13.41
C GLN A 62 -27.21 20.12 -12.18
N SER A 63 -26.49 19.82 -11.09
CA SER A 63 -26.54 20.55 -9.81
C SER A 63 -27.88 20.46 -9.06
N GLU A 64 -28.67 19.41 -9.30
CA GLU A 64 -30.01 19.22 -8.72
C GLU A 64 -30.00 18.23 -7.55
N ALA A 65 -29.26 18.57 -6.47
CA ALA A 65 -29.12 17.69 -5.31
C ALA A 65 -30.45 17.31 -4.65
N GLY A 66 -31.39 18.26 -4.55
CA GLY A 66 -32.71 18.01 -3.99
C GLY A 66 -33.51 16.99 -4.79
N MET A 67 -33.40 17.02 -6.12
CA MET A 67 -34.07 16.04 -6.98
C MET A 67 -33.40 14.67 -6.89
N ALA A 68 -32.07 14.61 -6.84
CA ALA A 68 -31.35 13.36 -6.63
C ALA A 68 -31.74 12.70 -5.29
N LEU A 69 -31.82 13.48 -4.21
CA LEU A 69 -32.32 13.01 -2.92
C LEU A 69 -33.80 12.59 -2.97
N GLY A 70 -34.63 13.31 -3.73
CA GLY A 70 -36.02 12.92 -3.97
C GLY A 70 -36.16 11.61 -4.73
N VAL A 71 -35.27 11.33 -5.69
CA VAL A 71 -35.20 10.01 -6.37
C VAL A 71 -34.83 8.92 -5.37
N LEU A 72 -33.87 9.16 -4.48
CA LEU A 72 -33.49 8.22 -3.43
C LEU A 72 -34.67 7.95 -2.47
N ASP A 73 -35.36 9.00 -2.02
CA ASP A 73 -36.52 8.90 -1.11
C ASP A 73 -37.70 8.13 -1.71
N ALA A 74 -37.87 8.21 -3.03
CA ALA A 74 -38.91 7.50 -3.76
C ALA A 74 -38.64 6.00 -3.96
N ILE A 75 -37.51 5.48 -3.48
CA ILE A 75 -37.20 4.04 -3.54
C ILE A 75 -37.77 3.35 -2.29
N ASP A 76 -38.85 2.60 -2.50
CA ASP A 76 -39.52 1.85 -1.44
C ASP A 76 -38.74 0.61 -1.00
N ASP A 77 -38.08 -0.07 -1.93
CA ASP A 77 -37.30 -1.29 -1.64
C ASP A 77 -35.99 -0.94 -0.90
N PRO A 78 -35.78 -1.45 0.34
CA PRO A 78 -34.58 -1.18 1.14
C PRO A 78 -33.26 -1.55 0.44
N LEU A 79 -33.23 -2.68 -0.26
CA LEU A 79 -32.03 -3.21 -0.90
C LEU A 79 -31.64 -2.37 -2.10
N ILE A 80 -32.62 -1.98 -2.91
CA ILE A 80 -32.42 -1.08 -4.05
C ILE A 80 -31.99 0.31 -3.55
N HIS A 81 -32.62 0.82 -2.48
CA HIS A 81 -32.29 2.13 -1.91
C HIS A 81 -30.83 2.22 -1.48
N ASP A 82 -30.41 1.29 -0.61
CA ASP A 82 -29.07 1.32 -0.03
C ASP A 82 -27.99 1.00 -1.08
N GLN A 83 -28.25 0.08 -2.01
CA GLN A 83 -27.35 -0.20 -3.14
C GLN A 83 -27.23 1.01 -4.08
N ALA A 84 -28.33 1.67 -4.43
CA ALA A 84 -28.29 2.84 -5.32
C ALA A 84 -27.50 3.99 -4.69
N ALA A 85 -27.70 4.26 -3.40
CA ALA A 85 -26.91 5.25 -2.68
C ALA A 85 -25.42 4.89 -2.66
N ALA A 86 -25.07 3.63 -2.39
CA ALA A 86 -23.68 3.17 -2.42
C ALA A 86 -23.05 3.32 -3.82
N LEU A 87 -23.76 3.00 -4.89
CA LEU A 87 -23.29 3.16 -6.27
C LEU A 87 -23.03 4.63 -6.62
N VAL A 88 -23.91 5.55 -6.21
CA VAL A 88 -23.66 7.00 -6.37
C VAL A 88 -22.38 7.38 -5.62
N LEU A 89 -22.24 6.98 -4.34
CA LEU A 89 -21.06 7.29 -3.53
C LEU A 89 -19.76 6.71 -4.09
N GLN A 90 -19.81 5.58 -4.80
CA GLN A 90 -18.66 4.98 -5.50
C GLN A 90 -18.27 5.76 -6.76
N ALA A 91 -19.23 6.39 -7.45
CA ALA A 91 -18.97 7.17 -8.67
C ALA A 91 -18.50 8.62 -8.40
N LEU A 92 -18.76 9.15 -7.19
CA LEU A 92 -18.42 10.51 -6.81
C LEU A 92 -16.92 10.84 -6.59
N PRO A 93 -16.02 9.93 -6.14
CA PRO A 93 -14.62 10.26 -5.87
C PRO A 93 -13.85 10.83 -7.06
N GLU A 94 -14.14 10.32 -8.26
CA GLU A 94 -13.45 10.70 -9.50
C GLU A 94 -13.95 12.04 -10.08
N GLN A 95 -15.07 12.55 -9.57
CA GLN A 95 -15.67 13.80 -10.00
C GLN A 95 -15.19 14.99 -9.15
N ALA A 96 -15.23 16.20 -9.72
CA ALA A 96 -14.92 17.41 -8.97
C ALA A 96 -15.96 17.63 -7.85
N ALA A 97 -15.53 18.11 -6.68
CA ALA A 97 -16.47 18.51 -5.65
C ALA A 97 -17.38 19.65 -6.17
N SER A 98 -18.69 19.57 -5.88
CA SER A 98 -19.65 20.64 -6.18
C SER A 98 -20.59 20.88 -5.00
N PRO A 99 -21.23 22.05 -4.89
CA PRO A 99 -22.22 22.32 -3.84
C PRO A 99 -23.34 21.28 -3.83
N ALA A 100 -23.83 20.88 -5.01
CA ALA A 100 -24.87 19.87 -5.14
C ALA A 100 -24.43 18.49 -4.64
N ARG A 101 -23.20 18.06 -4.98
CA ARG A 101 -22.66 16.78 -4.48
C ARG A 101 -22.47 16.81 -2.97
N ARG A 102 -22.00 17.92 -2.38
CA ARG A 102 -21.91 18.09 -0.92
C ARG A 102 -23.28 18.01 -0.25
N ALA A 103 -24.26 18.73 -0.78
CA ALA A 103 -25.64 18.68 -0.28
C ALA A 103 -26.25 17.27 -0.37
N TYR A 104 -25.91 16.49 -1.41
CA TYR A 104 -26.30 15.09 -1.50
C TYR A 104 -25.62 14.23 -0.43
N LEU A 105 -24.31 14.39 -0.18
CA LEU A 105 -23.62 13.67 0.90
C LEU A 105 -24.25 13.95 2.27
N ASP A 106 -24.53 15.22 2.56
CA ASP A 106 -25.17 15.63 3.80
C ASP A 106 -26.58 15.04 3.91
N GLY A 107 -27.35 15.08 2.83
CA GLY A 107 -28.69 14.49 2.76
C GLY A 107 -28.67 12.96 2.97
N VAL A 108 -27.74 12.24 2.35
CA VAL A 108 -27.61 10.79 2.51
C VAL A 108 -27.24 10.42 3.95
N GLN A 109 -26.37 11.20 4.61
CA GLN A 109 -26.02 10.97 6.01
C GLN A 109 -27.18 11.17 6.98
N GLN A 110 -28.17 11.99 6.62
CA GLN A 110 -29.37 12.23 7.43
C GLN A 110 -30.44 11.13 7.26
N ARG A 111 -30.29 10.23 6.26
CA ARG A 111 -31.25 9.17 5.99
C ARG A 111 -30.89 7.89 6.75
N PRO A 112 -31.88 7.15 7.29
CA PRO A 112 -31.60 5.90 7.98
C PRO A 112 -31.08 4.84 7.01
N GLN A 113 -30.08 4.09 7.45
CA GLN A 113 -29.63 2.90 6.75
C GLN A 113 -30.67 1.79 6.89
N LYS A 114 -31.10 1.20 5.76
CA LYS A 114 -32.23 0.27 5.72
C LYS A 114 -31.81 -1.21 5.69
N VAL A 115 -30.61 -1.54 5.21
CA VAL A 115 -30.17 -2.93 4.99
C VAL A 115 -29.05 -3.34 5.94
N TRP A 116 -29.30 -4.42 6.68
CA TRP A 116 -28.42 -4.96 7.70
C TRP A 116 -28.28 -6.48 7.54
N GLN A 117 -27.07 -6.99 7.72
CA GLN A 117 -26.75 -8.41 7.74
C GLN A 117 -26.35 -8.84 9.15
N ARG A 118 -26.80 -10.03 9.55
CA ARG A 118 -26.41 -10.65 10.81
C ARG A 118 -24.96 -11.11 10.74
N HIS A 119 -24.15 -10.78 11.74
CA HIS A 119 -22.77 -11.25 11.85
C HIS A 119 -22.74 -12.68 12.40
N GLU A 120 -22.18 -13.65 11.66
CA GLU A 120 -22.29 -15.08 12.02
C GLU A 120 -21.19 -15.58 12.98
N GLU A 121 -20.12 -14.81 13.22
CA GLU A 121 -18.91 -15.37 13.86
C GLU A 121 -18.90 -15.36 15.40
N THR A 122 -19.87 -14.75 16.08
CA THR A 122 -19.89 -14.73 17.57
C THR A 122 -21.30 -14.92 18.11
N ARG A 123 -21.45 -15.57 19.27
CA ARG A 123 -22.73 -15.85 19.96
C ARG A 123 -23.53 -14.60 20.38
N ALA A 124 -23.11 -13.41 19.99
CA ALA A 124 -23.84 -12.17 20.17
C ALA A 124 -24.54 -11.82 18.85
N ASP A 125 -25.85 -11.57 18.88
CA ASP A 125 -26.60 -11.12 17.72
C ASP A 125 -26.33 -9.63 17.48
N TRP A 126 -25.25 -9.30 16.80
CA TRP A 126 -25.00 -7.95 16.29
C TRP A 126 -25.12 -7.91 14.76
N PHE A 127 -25.67 -6.81 14.28
CA PHE A 127 -25.96 -6.58 12.86
C PHE A 127 -24.97 -5.58 12.29
N VAL A 128 -24.45 -5.86 11.11
CA VAL A 128 -23.58 -4.97 10.36
C VAL A 128 -24.29 -4.47 9.11
N PRO A 129 -24.08 -3.21 8.70
CA PRO A 129 -24.65 -2.69 7.47
C PRO A 129 -24.13 -3.47 6.27
N VAL A 130 -25.01 -3.88 5.35
CA VAL A 130 -24.58 -4.53 4.09
C VAL A 130 -23.81 -3.55 3.20
N PHE A 131 -24.22 -2.27 3.23
CA PHE A 131 -23.59 -1.19 2.48
C PHE A 131 -23.12 -0.09 3.42
N HIS A 132 -21.85 0.30 3.37
CA HIS A 132 -21.30 1.31 4.30
C HIS A 132 -21.57 2.76 3.87
N ILE A 133 -22.83 3.10 3.56
CA ILE A 133 -23.24 4.38 2.93
C ILE A 133 -22.78 5.59 3.75
N HIS A 134 -23.08 5.63 5.05
CA HIS A 134 -22.71 6.78 5.89
C HIS A 134 -21.20 6.93 6.07
N ALA A 135 -20.47 5.81 6.21
CA ALA A 135 -19.02 5.85 6.32
C ALA A 135 -18.38 6.36 5.02
N GLN A 136 -18.85 5.88 3.86
CA GLN A 136 -18.40 6.35 2.55
C GLN A 136 -18.71 7.83 2.35
N ALA A 137 -19.93 8.27 2.68
CA ALA A 137 -20.33 9.68 2.55
C ALA A 137 -19.49 10.62 3.42
N ARG A 138 -19.08 10.19 4.63
CA ARG A 138 -18.19 10.98 5.50
C ARG A 138 -16.74 11.03 5.01
N ALA A 139 -16.27 9.99 4.33
CA ALA A 139 -14.90 9.91 3.83
C ALA A 139 -14.68 10.72 2.53
N LEU A 140 -15.71 10.86 1.70
CA LEU A 140 -15.64 11.50 0.39
C LEU A 140 -15.10 12.95 0.39
N PRO A 141 -15.49 13.85 1.32
CA PRO A 141 -14.93 15.20 1.35
C PRO A 141 -13.41 15.24 1.52
N ALA A 142 -12.86 14.39 2.39
CA ALA A 142 -11.42 14.25 2.56
C ALA A 142 -10.75 13.69 1.30
N GLN A 143 -11.40 12.72 0.64
CA GLN A 143 -10.93 12.15 -0.61
C GLN A 143 -10.92 13.17 -1.77
N TRP A 144 -11.93 14.03 -1.88
CA TRP A 144 -11.93 15.12 -2.86
C TRP A 144 -10.84 16.14 -2.61
N GLN A 145 -10.60 16.54 -1.35
CA GLN A 145 -9.47 17.41 -1.01
C GLN A 145 -8.15 16.76 -1.42
N ALA A 146 -7.98 15.47 -1.14
CA ALA A 146 -6.81 14.71 -1.59
C ALA A 146 -6.68 14.71 -3.12
N ASN A 147 -7.77 14.47 -3.85
CA ASN A 147 -7.76 14.48 -5.33
C ASN A 147 -7.45 15.87 -5.91
N GLU A 148 -7.95 16.94 -5.33
CA GLU A 148 -7.62 18.31 -5.72
C GLU A 148 -6.15 18.62 -5.46
N TRP A 149 -5.61 18.21 -4.31
CA TRP A 149 -4.17 18.30 -4.07
C TRP A 149 -3.39 17.46 -5.09
N ARG A 150 -3.77 16.21 -5.36
CA ARG A 150 -3.12 15.37 -6.38
C ARG A 150 -3.07 16.07 -7.74
N LYS A 151 -4.19 16.65 -8.21
CA LYS A 151 -4.25 17.42 -9.45
C LYS A 151 -3.32 18.63 -9.44
N ARG A 152 -3.32 19.41 -8.34
CA ARG A 152 -2.41 20.56 -8.18
C ARG A 152 -0.95 20.13 -8.21
N TRP A 153 -0.62 19.05 -7.51
CA TRP A 153 0.73 18.50 -7.45
C TRP A 153 1.18 17.95 -8.81
N LEU A 154 0.36 17.15 -9.48
CA LEU A 154 0.62 16.69 -10.84
C LEU A 154 0.80 17.86 -11.83
N GLY A 155 -0.01 18.90 -11.72
CA GLY A 155 0.15 20.13 -12.51
C GLY A 155 1.46 20.85 -12.23
N ARG A 156 1.88 20.94 -10.96
CA ARG A 156 3.19 21.50 -10.55
C ARG A 156 4.35 20.65 -11.07
N TYR A 157 4.25 19.32 -11.00
CA TYR A 157 5.23 18.39 -11.56
C TYR A 157 5.33 18.45 -13.09
N ALA A 158 4.25 18.78 -13.81
CA ALA A 158 4.35 19.01 -15.25
C ALA A 158 5.24 20.22 -15.58
N SER A 159 5.33 21.19 -14.67
CA SER A 159 6.10 22.42 -14.86
C SER A 159 7.49 22.43 -14.25
N VAL A 160 7.87 21.38 -13.48
CA VAL A 160 9.00 21.32 -12.51
C VAL A 160 9.87 22.58 -12.60
N SER A 161 9.69 23.56 -11.72
CA SER A 161 10.44 24.82 -11.74
C SER A 161 11.23 25.00 -10.44
N ALA A 162 12.37 25.70 -10.50
CA ALA A 162 13.19 26.00 -9.31
C ALA A 162 12.38 26.74 -8.23
N GLN A 163 11.51 27.67 -8.67
CA GLN A 163 10.60 28.42 -7.80
C GLN A 163 9.65 27.51 -6.97
N TRP A 164 9.25 26.37 -7.52
CA TRP A 164 8.41 25.42 -6.79
C TRP A 164 9.19 24.66 -5.69
N VAL A 165 10.45 24.31 -5.95
CA VAL A 165 11.35 23.72 -4.95
C VAL A 165 11.59 24.72 -3.81
N ASP A 166 11.81 26.00 -4.16
CA ASP A 166 11.99 27.07 -3.18
C ASP A 166 10.75 27.27 -2.29
N GLN A 167 9.55 27.21 -2.87
CA GLN A 167 8.29 27.29 -2.11
C GLN A 167 8.11 26.10 -1.16
N LEU A 168 8.56 24.91 -1.54
CA LEU A 168 8.50 23.73 -0.68
C LEU A 168 9.41 23.87 0.53
N VAL A 169 10.64 24.34 0.32
CA VAL A 169 11.61 24.60 1.37
C VAL A 169 11.14 25.71 2.29
N GLN A 170 10.59 26.80 1.76
CA GLN A 170 10.12 27.94 2.55
C GLN A 170 8.95 27.58 3.49
N ARG A 171 8.06 26.69 3.08
CA ARG A 171 6.87 26.31 3.86
C ARG A 171 7.11 25.21 4.89
N GLN A 172 8.29 24.59 4.94
CA GLN A 172 8.63 23.53 5.88
C GLN A 172 8.51 23.96 7.36
N GLY A 173 8.66 25.27 7.64
CA GLY A 173 8.48 25.83 8.99
C GLY A 173 7.02 25.99 9.44
N GLU A 174 6.04 25.78 8.55
CA GLU A 174 4.61 25.91 8.85
C GLU A 174 4.04 24.55 9.31
N ALA A 175 4.13 24.24 10.61
CA ALA A 175 3.60 23.02 11.20
C ALA A 175 2.06 23.00 11.31
N THR A 176 1.34 23.40 10.26
CA THR A 176 -0.13 23.33 10.23
C THR A 176 -0.59 21.92 9.84
N GLU A 177 -1.74 21.48 10.34
CA GLU A 177 -2.34 20.19 9.95
C GLU A 177 -2.61 20.13 8.43
N GLU A 178 -2.99 21.26 7.83
CA GLU A 178 -3.23 21.36 6.39
C GLU A 178 -1.94 21.15 5.60
N TYR A 179 -0.83 21.75 6.03
CA TYR A 179 0.48 21.55 5.40
C TYR A 179 0.93 20.08 5.48
N GLN A 180 0.82 19.46 6.66
CA GLN A 180 1.15 18.03 6.81
C GLN A 180 0.30 17.14 5.89
N ARG A 181 -0.99 17.44 5.75
CA ARG A 181 -1.88 16.71 4.86
C ARG A 181 -1.51 16.92 3.37
N GLU A 182 -1.17 18.15 2.98
CA GLU A 182 -0.67 18.47 1.64
C GLU A 182 0.61 17.68 1.32
N MET A 183 1.56 17.61 2.26
CA MET A 183 2.83 16.88 2.09
C MET A 183 2.66 15.36 2.01
N ARG A 184 1.69 14.78 2.72
CA ARG A 184 1.35 13.35 2.59
C ARG A 184 0.80 13.04 1.20
N VAL A 185 -0.12 13.87 0.69
CA VAL A 185 -0.65 13.68 -0.67
C VAL A 185 0.43 13.87 -1.73
N ALA A 186 1.33 14.83 -1.54
CA ALA A 186 2.46 15.02 -2.44
C ALA A 186 3.40 13.81 -2.48
N ALA A 187 3.66 13.18 -1.33
CA ALA A 187 4.43 11.94 -1.21
C ALA A 187 3.76 10.78 -1.94
N GLU A 188 2.44 10.61 -1.79
CA GLU A 188 1.65 9.62 -2.55
C GLU A 188 1.77 9.84 -4.07
N VAL A 189 1.66 11.09 -4.53
CA VAL A 189 1.82 11.42 -5.95
C VAL A 189 3.20 11.00 -6.44
N LEU A 190 4.27 11.36 -5.73
CA LEU A 190 5.65 11.00 -6.08
C LEU A 190 5.84 9.48 -6.19
N ALA A 191 5.30 8.73 -5.24
CA ALA A 191 5.34 7.27 -5.26
C ALA A 191 4.66 6.70 -6.51
N SER A 192 3.59 7.35 -7.00
CA SER A 192 2.80 6.91 -8.16
C SER A 192 3.29 7.43 -9.54
N LEU A 193 4.31 8.29 -9.58
CA LEU A 193 4.76 8.89 -10.86
C LEU A 193 5.30 7.83 -11.84
N PRO A 194 5.04 7.96 -13.16
CA PRO A 194 5.75 7.19 -14.18
C PRO A 194 7.28 7.36 -14.05
N PRO A 195 8.10 6.33 -14.37
CA PRO A 195 9.55 6.38 -14.20
C PRO A 195 10.22 7.62 -14.80
N GLN A 196 9.83 8.04 -16.01
CA GLN A 196 10.45 9.17 -16.70
C GLN A 196 10.18 10.51 -16.01
N LEU A 197 9.01 10.66 -15.39
CA LEU A 197 8.68 11.87 -14.62
C LEU A 197 9.32 11.83 -13.24
N PHE A 198 9.37 10.64 -12.63
CA PHE A 198 10.04 10.45 -11.35
C PHE A 198 11.52 10.82 -11.43
N GLU A 199 12.25 10.34 -12.45
CA GLU A 199 13.69 10.65 -12.63
C GLU A 199 13.94 12.17 -12.68
N ARG A 200 13.17 12.90 -13.49
CA ARG A 200 13.29 14.37 -13.60
C ARG A 200 13.03 15.10 -12.29
N VAL A 201 12.09 14.60 -11.50
CA VAL A 201 11.76 15.17 -10.20
C VAL A 201 12.85 14.83 -9.18
N TYR A 202 13.31 13.59 -9.19
CA TYR A 202 14.37 13.10 -8.30
C TYR A 202 15.67 13.86 -8.50
N GLU A 203 16.14 14.05 -9.74
CA GLU A 203 17.37 14.79 -10.06
C GLU A 203 17.39 16.21 -9.49
N ARG A 204 16.21 16.83 -9.31
CA ARG A 204 16.11 18.20 -8.79
C ARG A 204 15.92 18.26 -7.29
N LEU A 205 15.39 17.21 -6.69
CA LEU A 205 15.06 17.17 -5.27
C LEU A 205 16.16 16.49 -4.44
N ILE A 206 16.97 15.61 -5.01
CA ILE A 206 17.98 14.84 -4.26
C ILE A 206 18.98 15.72 -3.48
N ASP A 207 19.36 16.87 -4.05
CA ASP A 207 20.33 17.78 -3.46
C ASP A 207 19.69 18.85 -2.56
N VAL A 208 18.36 18.84 -2.42
CA VAL A 208 17.65 19.75 -1.53
C VAL A 208 17.88 19.28 -0.10
N ARG A 209 18.53 20.14 0.70
CA ARG A 209 18.96 19.80 2.07
C ARG A 209 17.83 19.63 3.07
N SER A 210 16.69 20.27 2.82
CA SER A 210 15.60 20.40 3.77
C SER A 210 14.27 20.08 3.08
N LEU A 211 14.12 18.82 2.68
CA LEU A 211 12.83 18.31 2.21
C LEU A 211 11.95 17.94 3.41
N PRO A 212 10.62 18.10 3.29
CA PRO A 212 9.69 17.47 4.21
C PRO A 212 9.94 15.95 4.25
N ALA A 213 9.94 15.37 5.45
CA ALA A 213 10.29 13.96 5.65
C ALA A 213 9.42 13.01 4.83
N SER A 214 8.11 13.26 4.69
CA SER A 214 7.22 12.46 3.83
C SER A 214 7.66 12.44 2.36
N ILE A 215 8.18 13.56 1.85
CA ILE A 215 8.68 13.68 0.47
C ILE A 215 10.00 12.95 0.32
N ALA A 216 10.95 13.19 1.23
CA ALA A 216 12.23 12.49 1.23
C ALA A 216 12.04 10.96 1.33
N LEU A 217 11.10 10.51 2.17
CA LEU A 217 10.74 9.11 2.31
C LEU A 217 10.18 8.53 1.00
N ALA A 218 9.23 9.22 0.37
CA ALA A 218 8.66 8.78 -0.91
C ALA A 218 9.69 8.69 -2.04
N LEU A 219 10.63 9.63 -2.10
CA LEU A 219 11.76 9.58 -3.04
C LEU A 219 12.66 8.38 -2.72
N SER A 220 13.03 8.20 -1.45
CA SER A 220 13.93 7.12 -1.01
C SER A 220 13.35 5.73 -1.22
N GLY A 221 12.03 5.56 -1.15
CA GLY A 221 11.37 4.28 -1.40
C GLY A 221 11.50 3.79 -2.85
N ARG A 222 11.81 4.68 -3.80
CA ARG A 222 11.98 4.33 -5.23
C ARG A 222 13.43 4.42 -5.69
N ALA A 223 14.16 5.42 -5.21
CA ALA A 223 15.57 5.61 -5.47
C ALA A 223 16.24 5.92 -4.12
N PRO A 224 16.65 4.88 -3.37
CA PRO A 224 17.26 5.07 -2.07
C PRO A 224 18.56 5.88 -2.17
N ALA A 225 18.70 6.89 -1.32
CA ALA A 225 19.92 7.67 -1.17
C ALA A 225 20.16 7.99 0.30
N GLU A 226 21.43 7.95 0.73
CA GLU A 226 21.81 8.20 2.13
C GLU A 226 21.34 9.60 2.58
N SER A 227 21.50 10.62 1.73
CA SER A 227 21.11 12.00 2.04
C SER A 227 19.61 12.14 2.31
N LEU A 228 18.76 11.47 1.53
CA LEU A 228 17.31 11.49 1.70
C LEU A 228 16.89 10.76 2.97
N LEU A 229 17.45 9.58 3.22
CA LEU A 229 17.13 8.79 4.42
C LEU A 229 17.58 9.50 5.70
N ARG A 230 18.74 10.18 5.69
CA ARG A 230 19.17 11.03 6.81
C ARG A 230 18.18 12.17 7.09
N GLN A 231 17.67 12.84 6.07
CA GLN A 231 16.64 13.88 6.25
C GLN A 231 15.37 13.32 6.90
N VAL A 232 14.93 12.11 6.53
CA VAL A 232 13.78 11.46 7.16
C VAL A 232 14.07 11.14 8.63
N ILE A 233 15.26 10.64 8.94
CA ILE A 233 15.67 10.30 10.31
C ILE A 233 15.75 11.56 11.19
N ASP A 234 16.32 12.65 10.66
CA ASP A 234 16.59 13.88 11.42
C ASP A 234 15.34 14.74 11.65
N HIS A 235 14.34 14.65 10.76
CA HIS A 235 13.19 15.56 10.74
C HIS A 235 11.82 14.88 10.68
N GLY A 236 11.79 13.54 10.57
CA GLY A 236 10.55 12.77 10.43
C GLY A 236 9.82 12.51 11.74
N GLN A 237 8.53 12.25 11.63
CA GLN A 237 7.72 11.69 12.70
C GLN A 237 7.99 10.19 12.82
N SER A 238 7.58 9.58 13.96
CA SER A 238 7.82 8.16 14.23
C SER A 238 7.39 7.22 13.10
N SER A 239 6.25 7.47 12.45
CA SER A 239 5.79 6.65 11.32
C SER A 239 6.68 6.78 10.08
N GLU A 240 7.27 7.94 9.84
CA GLU A 240 8.15 8.19 8.70
C GLU A 240 9.53 7.57 8.94
N ILE A 241 10.04 7.64 10.18
CA ILE A 241 11.28 6.98 10.58
C ILE A 241 11.16 5.45 10.46
N LEU A 242 10.03 4.88 10.88
CA LEU A 242 9.75 3.45 10.67
C LEU A 242 9.69 3.09 9.18
N GLY A 243 9.14 3.98 8.35
CA GLY A 243 9.19 3.83 6.88
C GLY A 243 10.63 3.86 6.35
N ALA A 244 11.48 4.76 6.85
CA ALA A 244 12.89 4.81 6.47
C ALA A 244 13.65 3.54 6.87
N ILE A 245 13.37 2.99 8.06
CA ILE A 245 13.93 1.69 8.50
C ILE A 245 13.52 0.57 7.54
N ASP A 246 12.29 0.58 7.05
CA ASP A 246 11.83 -0.39 6.05
C ASP A 246 12.56 -0.25 4.70
N VAL A 247 12.77 0.97 4.23
CA VAL A 247 13.58 1.23 3.02
C VAL A 247 15.02 0.74 3.22
N LEU A 248 15.63 1.07 4.35
CA LEU A 248 16.99 0.65 4.70
C LEU A 248 17.14 -0.87 4.75
N ARG A 249 16.12 -1.59 5.26
CA ARG A 249 16.09 -3.05 5.30
C ARG A 249 16.33 -3.67 3.92
N HIS A 250 15.71 -3.13 2.88
CA HIS A 250 15.77 -3.65 1.51
C HIS A 250 16.90 -3.06 0.66
N TRP A 251 17.51 -1.97 1.13
CA TRP A 251 18.60 -1.31 0.39
C TRP A 251 19.94 -2.05 0.56
N ALA A 252 20.53 -2.50 -0.55
CA ALA A 252 21.75 -3.32 -0.55
C ALA A 252 23.05 -2.52 -0.25
N ASP A 253 22.99 -1.19 -0.26
CA ASP A 253 24.18 -0.35 -0.04
C ASP A 253 24.72 -0.51 1.40
N PRO A 254 26.05 -0.61 1.61
CA PRO A 254 26.65 -0.64 2.94
C PRO A 254 26.26 0.54 3.84
N ALA A 255 25.91 1.70 3.27
CA ALA A 255 25.38 2.84 4.00
C ALA A 255 24.09 2.49 4.76
N ALA A 256 23.27 1.58 4.23
CA ALA A 256 22.04 1.14 4.88
C ALA A 256 22.31 0.43 6.21
N GLU A 257 23.29 -0.48 6.24
CA GLU A 257 23.72 -1.17 7.45
C GLU A 257 24.25 -0.17 8.49
N ARG A 258 25.04 0.83 8.07
CA ARG A 258 25.55 1.88 8.97
C ARG A 258 24.42 2.70 9.60
N LEU A 259 23.49 3.20 8.78
CA LEU A 259 22.35 3.99 9.26
C LEU A 259 21.45 3.19 10.21
N LEU A 260 21.23 1.91 9.93
CA LEU A 260 20.47 1.05 10.83
C LEU A 260 21.21 0.83 12.17
N VAL A 261 22.53 0.69 12.18
CA VAL A 261 23.32 0.60 13.42
C VAL A 261 23.25 1.92 14.22
N GLU A 262 23.30 3.07 13.54
CA GLU A 262 23.09 4.39 14.17
C GLU A 262 21.70 4.49 14.83
N LEU A 263 20.64 4.04 14.13
CA LEU A 263 19.28 4.00 14.66
C LEU A 263 19.12 2.98 15.79
N GLU A 264 19.79 1.83 15.72
CA GLU A 264 19.77 0.80 16.74
C GLU A 264 20.35 1.29 18.09
N ALA A 265 21.30 2.22 18.04
CA ALA A 265 21.85 2.84 19.24
C ALA A 265 20.81 3.72 19.97
N GLN A 266 19.79 4.22 19.27
CA GLN A 266 18.72 5.04 19.84
C GLN A 266 17.65 4.15 20.46
N SER A 267 17.28 4.40 21.71
CA SER A 267 16.35 3.51 22.45
C SER A 267 14.98 3.38 21.80
N GLU A 268 14.47 4.45 21.17
CA GLU A 268 13.17 4.46 20.50
C GLU A 268 13.14 3.55 19.26
N TRP A 269 14.24 3.49 18.50
CA TRP A 269 14.32 2.77 17.23
C TRP A 269 15.03 1.42 17.32
N SER A 270 15.66 1.15 18.47
CA SER A 270 16.45 -0.06 18.76
C SER A 270 15.82 -1.33 18.21
N SER A 271 14.59 -1.65 18.62
CA SER A 271 13.93 -2.90 18.21
C SER A 271 13.63 -2.96 16.71
N ALA A 272 13.15 -1.86 16.11
CA ALA A 272 12.83 -1.82 14.69
C ALA A 272 14.10 -1.93 13.82
N ALA A 273 15.17 -1.23 14.22
CA ALA A 273 16.46 -1.30 13.55
C ALA A 273 17.10 -2.69 13.67
N THR A 274 17.07 -3.32 14.86
CA THR A 274 17.53 -4.70 15.04
C THR A 274 16.79 -5.68 14.12
N LEU A 275 15.46 -5.55 14.01
CA LEU A 275 14.65 -6.39 13.10
C LEU A 275 15.05 -6.19 11.63
N ALA A 276 15.45 -4.98 11.22
CA ALA A 276 15.88 -4.67 9.86
C ALA A 276 17.34 -5.09 9.57
N LEU A 277 18.20 -5.17 10.59
CA LEU A 277 19.61 -5.55 10.46
C LEU A 277 19.82 -7.06 10.27
N VAL A 278 19.08 -7.90 10.98
CA VAL A 278 19.29 -9.36 10.97
C VAL A 278 19.24 -9.98 9.57
N PRO A 279 18.30 -9.61 8.67
CA PRO A 279 18.32 -10.11 7.28
C PRO A 279 19.63 -9.78 6.54
N LYS A 280 20.30 -8.67 6.86
CA LYS A 280 21.59 -8.28 6.25
C LYS A 280 22.78 -9.04 6.85
N TRP A 281 22.57 -9.68 8.00
CA TRP A 281 23.60 -10.42 8.74
C TRP A 281 23.44 -11.92 8.66
N VAL A 282 22.55 -12.44 7.80
CA VAL A 282 22.34 -13.89 7.63
C VAL A 282 23.69 -14.62 7.50
N ASP A 283 24.61 -14.09 6.69
CA ASP A 283 25.96 -14.63 6.46
C ASP A 283 27.05 -14.15 7.44
N LYS A 284 26.70 -13.32 8.42
CA LYS A 284 27.62 -12.73 9.41
C LYS A 284 27.17 -13.12 10.83
N PRO A 285 27.64 -14.26 11.37
CA PRO A 285 27.18 -14.72 12.68
C PRO A 285 27.61 -13.80 13.84
N ALA A 286 28.79 -13.18 13.78
CA ALA A 286 29.34 -12.41 14.91
C ALA A 286 28.44 -11.24 15.39
N PRO A 287 27.89 -10.37 14.50
CA PRO A 287 26.90 -9.37 14.91
C PRO A 287 25.66 -9.96 15.59
N ILE A 288 25.14 -11.08 15.07
CA ILE A 288 23.95 -11.74 15.61
C ILE A 288 24.25 -12.31 17.01
N VAL A 289 25.39 -12.98 17.18
CA VAL A 289 25.86 -13.49 18.48
C VAL A 289 25.91 -12.37 19.52
N SER A 290 26.55 -11.25 19.17
CA SER A 290 26.68 -10.09 20.06
C SER A 290 25.31 -9.53 20.49
N ARG A 291 24.33 -9.48 19.58
CA ARG A 291 22.99 -8.95 19.86
C ARG A 291 22.10 -9.93 20.63
N LEU A 292 22.27 -11.23 20.45
CA LEU A 292 21.59 -12.26 21.26
C LEU A 292 22.13 -12.31 22.69
N ALA A 293 23.43 -12.05 22.88
CA ALA A 293 24.04 -11.95 24.20
C ALA A 293 23.51 -10.73 24.98
N ASP A 294 23.34 -9.59 24.30
CA ASP A 294 22.84 -8.35 24.90
C ASP A 294 21.35 -8.41 25.25
N PRO A 295 20.96 -8.31 26.55
CA PRO A 295 19.56 -8.32 26.97
C PRO A 295 18.68 -7.27 26.29
N LYS A 296 19.23 -6.11 25.91
CA LYS A 296 18.49 -5.02 25.25
C LYS A 296 17.99 -5.43 23.86
N HIS A 297 18.78 -6.24 23.13
CA HIS A 297 18.51 -6.58 21.74
C HIS A 297 18.02 -8.02 21.55
N ARG A 298 18.28 -8.90 22.53
CA ARG A 298 18.00 -10.35 22.45
C ARG A 298 16.62 -10.70 21.89
N ALA A 299 15.56 -10.11 22.44
CA ALA A 299 14.20 -10.43 22.01
C ALA A 299 13.92 -9.99 20.56
N SER A 300 14.39 -8.80 20.17
CA SER A 300 14.24 -8.29 18.81
C SER A 300 15.08 -9.11 17.82
N THR A 301 16.31 -9.48 18.18
CA THR A 301 17.16 -10.34 17.35
C THR A 301 16.56 -11.73 17.18
N ALA A 302 16.08 -12.35 18.26
CA ALA A 302 15.40 -13.64 18.22
C ALA A 302 14.14 -13.59 17.34
N SER A 303 13.32 -12.54 17.50
CA SER A 303 12.13 -12.33 16.66
C SER A 303 12.48 -12.10 15.20
N ALA A 304 13.59 -11.41 14.90
CA ALA A 304 14.04 -11.21 13.53
C ALA A 304 14.44 -12.52 12.86
N ILE A 305 15.20 -13.36 13.56
CA ILE A 305 15.61 -14.70 13.10
C ILE A 305 14.36 -15.55 12.80
N ALA A 306 13.38 -15.54 13.71
CA ALA A 306 12.13 -16.30 13.56
C ALA A 306 11.27 -15.87 12.35
N ARG A 307 11.49 -14.66 11.81
CA ARG A 307 10.78 -14.12 10.64
C ARG A 307 11.50 -14.39 9.32
N LEU A 308 12.71 -14.94 9.35
CA LEU A 308 13.42 -15.32 8.13
C LEU A 308 12.71 -16.50 7.45
N PRO A 309 12.85 -16.65 6.12
CA PRO A 309 12.48 -17.87 5.43
C PRO A 309 13.09 -19.10 6.13
N GLU A 310 12.36 -20.22 6.21
CA GLU A 310 12.76 -21.40 6.99
C GLU A 310 14.20 -21.86 6.65
N THR A 311 14.56 -21.85 5.38
CA THR A 311 15.90 -22.23 4.91
C THR A 311 17.00 -21.30 5.42
N GLU A 312 16.76 -19.99 5.42
CA GLU A 312 17.70 -18.98 5.91
C GLU A 312 17.80 -19.04 7.44
N MET A 313 16.67 -19.17 8.12
CA MET A 313 16.60 -19.30 9.57
C MET A 313 17.44 -20.51 10.04
N LEU A 314 17.25 -21.68 9.42
CA LEU A 314 18.02 -22.89 9.75
C LEU A 314 19.51 -22.68 9.49
N ALA A 315 19.88 -22.06 8.37
CA ALA A 315 21.29 -21.75 8.08
C ALA A 315 21.91 -20.80 9.12
N VAL A 316 21.17 -19.79 9.57
CA VAL A 316 21.59 -18.89 10.66
C VAL A 316 21.77 -19.68 11.95
N ILE A 317 20.80 -20.53 12.33
CA ILE A 317 20.87 -21.37 13.53
C ILE A 317 22.10 -22.29 13.50
N GLU A 318 22.36 -22.96 12.37
CA GLU A 318 23.53 -23.82 12.19
C GLU A 318 24.84 -23.03 12.36
N ARG A 319 24.92 -21.82 11.82
CA ARG A 319 26.10 -20.95 11.95
C ARG A 319 26.29 -20.48 13.39
N LEU A 320 25.21 -20.08 14.07
CA LEU A 320 25.24 -19.64 15.46
C LEU A 320 25.68 -20.75 16.40
N ALA A 321 25.16 -21.97 16.20
CA ALA A 321 25.56 -23.16 16.94
C ALA A 321 27.06 -23.47 16.85
N ASN A 322 27.69 -23.14 15.72
CA ASN A 322 29.13 -23.32 15.52
C ASN A 322 29.97 -22.13 16.04
N ALA A 323 29.36 -20.97 16.26
CA ALA A 323 30.06 -19.72 16.56
C ALA A 323 30.24 -19.46 18.07
N ASP A 324 29.25 -19.75 18.92
CA ASP A 324 29.36 -19.53 20.37
C ASP A 324 28.43 -20.45 21.18
N LYS A 325 28.92 -20.95 22.32
CA LYS A 325 28.24 -21.92 23.19
C LYS A 325 27.24 -21.30 24.17
N GLN A 326 27.15 -19.97 24.26
CA GLN A 326 26.32 -19.28 25.26
C GLN A 326 24.98 -18.73 24.72
N ILE A 327 24.62 -19.02 23.45
CA ILE A 327 23.48 -18.40 22.77
C ILE A 327 22.14 -19.12 23.04
N ASP A 328 22.15 -20.22 23.80
CA ASP A 328 21.00 -21.14 23.94
C ASP A 328 19.68 -20.43 24.27
N GLN A 329 19.68 -19.42 25.14
CA GLN A 329 18.45 -18.70 25.53
C GLN A 329 17.85 -17.85 24.40
N GLY A 330 18.68 -17.17 23.60
CA GLY A 330 18.21 -16.34 22.49
C GLY A 330 17.74 -17.18 21.31
N LEU A 331 18.40 -18.32 21.08
CA LEU A 331 18.02 -19.30 20.07
C LEU A 331 16.69 -19.98 20.39
N MET A 332 16.50 -20.41 21.64
CA MET A 332 15.25 -21.00 22.12
C MET A 332 14.09 -20.03 21.97
N LEU A 333 14.28 -18.75 22.33
CA LEU A 333 13.25 -17.73 22.16
C LEU A 333 12.86 -17.53 20.69
N ALA A 334 13.82 -17.56 19.76
CA ALA A 334 13.54 -17.44 18.33
C ALA A 334 12.67 -18.61 17.82
N LEU A 335 12.97 -19.82 18.31
CA LEU A 335 12.26 -21.04 17.95
C LEU A 335 10.83 -21.09 18.53
N GLU A 336 10.67 -20.67 19.78
CA GLU A 336 9.35 -20.55 20.42
C GLU A 336 8.45 -19.56 19.67
N LEU A 337 8.99 -18.41 19.25
CA LEU A 337 8.23 -17.37 18.54
C LEU A 337 7.73 -17.78 17.15
N GLN A 338 8.34 -18.81 16.53
CA GLN A 338 7.90 -19.30 15.23
C GLN A 338 6.61 -20.14 15.32
N GLY A 339 6.25 -20.65 16.50
CA GLY A 339 5.01 -21.40 16.74
C GLY A 339 4.91 -22.75 16.00
N GLY A 340 5.99 -23.21 15.36
CA GLY A 340 6.02 -24.46 14.60
C GLY A 340 6.54 -25.62 15.44
N GLU A 341 5.66 -26.54 15.84
CA GLU A 341 6.02 -27.76 16.61
C GLU A 341 7.12 -28.60 15.92
N VAL A 342 7.20 -28.52 14.59
CA VAL A 342 8.21 -29.21 13.76
C VAL A 342 9.56 -28.50 13.80
N ALA A 343 9.58 -27.16 13.75
CA ALA A 343 10.81 -26.38 13.81
C ALA A 343 11.43 -26.42 15.21
N MET A 344 10.61 -26.37 16.26
CA MET A 344 11.04 -26.63 17.64
C MET A 344 11.67 -28.02 17.78
N ARG A 345 11.01 -29.09 17.31
CA ARG A 345 11.55 -30.45 17.38
C ARG A 345 12.85 -30.62 16.59
N ARG A 346 12.97 -29.99 15.42
CA ARG A 346 14.17 -30.05 14.58
C ARG A 346 15.33 -29.29 15.20
N ALA A 347 15.07 -28.14 15.82
CA ALA A 347 16.07 -27.37 16.51
C ALA A 347 16.50 -28.00 17.84
N GLU A 348 15.57 -28.58 18.61
CA GLU A 348 15.91 -29.40 19.78
C GLU A 348 16.78 -30.60 19.37
N ALA A 349 16.46 -31.28 18.27
CA ALA A 349 17.27 -32.37 17.76
C ALA A 349 18.67 -31.91 17.34
N MET A 350 18.79 -30.73 16.72
CA MET A 350 20.09 -30.12 16.40
C MET A 350 20.87 -29.74 17.65
N LEU A 351 20.25 -29.08 18.63
CA LEU A 351 20.89 -28.73 19.91
C LEU A 351 21.38 -29.98 20.65
N ARG A 352 20.56 -31.04 20.70
CA ARG A 352 20.96 -32.34 21.26
C ARG A 352 22.11 -32.98 20.47
N ALA A 353 22.09 -32.92 19.14
CA ALA A 353 23.17 -33.46 18.30
C ALA A 353 24.48 -32.68 18.49
N LEU A 354 24.40 -31.36 18.69
CA LEU A 354 25.52 -30.51 19.04
C LEU A 354 26.06 -30.84 20.43
N ASP A 355 25.20 -31.08 21.41
CA ASP A 355 25.60 -31.50 22.76
C ASP A 355 26.22 -32.90 22.77
N GLN A 356 25.74 -33.81 21.93
CA GLN A 356 26.36 -35.13 21.75
C GLN A 356 27.75 -35.03 21.11
N ARG A 357 27.98 -34.11 20.17
CA ARG A 357 29.32 -33.83 19.62
C ARG A 357 30.27 -33.18 20.63
N LYS A 358 29.75 -32.67 21.75
CA LYS A 358 30.54 -32.08 22.85
C LYS A 358 30.93 -33.10 23.93
N GLN A 359 30.40 -34.32 23.90
CA GLN A 359 30.82 -35.39 24.81
C GLN A 359 32.09 -36.06 24.24
N PRO A 360 33.22 -36.06 24.99
CA PRO A 360 34.53 -36.51 24.51
C PRO A 360 34.60 -38.02 24.21
#